data_AF-A0A4Z0MHK5-F1
#
_entry.id   AF-A0A4Z0MHK5-F1
#
_cell.length_a   1.000
_cell.length_b   1.000
_cell.length_c   1.000
_cell.angle_alpha   90.00
_cell.angle_beta   90.00
_cell.angle_gamma   90.00
#
_symmetry.space_group_name_H-M   'P 1'
#
loop_
_entity.id
_entity.type
_entity.pdbx_description
1 polymer ?
#
loop_
_entity_poly.entity_id
_entity_poly.type
_entity_poly.pdbx_seq_one_letter_code
_entity_poly.pdbx_strand_id
1 'polypeptide(L)'
;MSVSSNDTFLQKTDDELRYLVEHSEFYHSALIMAATQELRRRGISLPTSPAPSSPAPLAYDYEEEAPAAWRRWLPLAFGLVLLGFAGWLILRPKQNAVSAKPAATAPLVLEAVKTQRLPDFEAKTKAQVQEVRQQLPATDRADTTATGRYLRMARRYFLAENQSAYLTQIAKGDSAAGTFPSQVDLTLERISWFMKAKAYNQHLHPVMEERLTLMQQALVLRRNSLLNFKSRYGSGNPMMDRDMNRADFEARDISNELRGKASERAPIQGNITEL
;
A
#
# COMPACT_ATOMS: atom_id res chain seq x y z
N MET A 1 -14.63 -23.98 -11.83
CA MET A 1 -15.54 -23.49 -12.88
C MET A 1 -15.02 -22.15 -13.34
N SER A 2 -14.47 -22.17 -14.55
CA SER A 2 -14.05 -20.98 -15.29
C SER A 2 -15.21 -20.01 -15.32
N VAL A 3 -15.02 -18.88 -14.65
CA VAL A 3 -15.91 -17.74 -14.71
C VAL A 3 -15.85 -17.26 -16.16
N SER A 4 -16.82 -17.68 -16.97
CA SER A 4 -17.18 -16.93 -18.17
C SER A 4 -17.73 -15.61 -17.64
N SER A 5 -16.81 -14.67 -17.46
CA SER A 5 -17.09 -13.25 -17.32
C SER A 5 -18.07 -12.89 -18.42
N ASN A 6 -19.34 -12.83 -18.04
CA ASN A 6 -20.42 -12.48 -18.93
C ASN A 6 -19.99 -11.21 -19.66
N ASP A 7 -20.01 -11.34 -20.97
CA ASP A 7 -19.21 -10.55 -21.88
C ASP A 7 -19.95 -9.23 -22.16
N THR A 8 -20.19 -8.45 -21.10
CA THR A 8 -20.93 -7.18 -21.16
C THR A 8 -20.17 -6.17 -22.03
N PHE A 9 -18.87 -6.38 -22.23
CA PHE A 9 -18.04 -5.61 -23.17
C PHE A 9 -18.14 -6.13 -24.61
N LEU A 10 -18.49 -7.39 -24.87
CA LEU A 10 -18.83 -7.87 -26.23
C LEU A 10 -20.07 -7.20 -26.80
N GLN A 11 -21.05 -6.86 -25.95
CA GLN A 11 -22.31 -6.24 -26.37
C GLN A 11 -22.20 -4.72 -26.57
N LYS A 12 -21.11 -4.09 -26.10
CA LYS A 12 -20.88 -2.64 -26.25
C LYS A 12 -20.29 -2.33 -27.60
N THR A 13 -20.74 -1.22 -28.19
CA THR A 13 -20.19 -0.70 -29.44
C THR A 13 -18.79 -0.14 -29.21
N ASP A 14 -18.01 -0.05 -30.28
CA ASP A 14 -16.63 0.42 -30.20
C ASP A 14 -16.54 1.87 -29.70
N ASP A 15 -17.55 2.69 -29.98
CA ASP A 15 -17.65 4.07 -29.52
C ASP A 15 -17.95 4.16 -28.02
N GLU A 16 -18.80 3.28 -27.49
CA GLU A 16 -19.05 3.18 -26.04
C GLU A 16 -17.81 2.74 -25.28
N LEU A 17 -17.05 1.79 -25.82
CA LEU A 17 -15.79 1.35 -25.23
C LEU A 17 -14.75 2.48 -25.25
N ARG A 18 -14.69 3.26 -26.35
CA ARG A 18 -13.77 4.41 -26.47
C ARG A 18 -14.14 5.51 -25.47
N TYR A 19 -15.43 5.80 -25.30
CA TYR A 19 -15.93 6.79 -24.34
C TYR A 19 -15.52 6.45 -22.90
N LEU A 20 -15.59 5.17 -22.51
CA LEU A 20 -15.17 4.70 -21.18
C LEU A 20 -13.67 4.89 -20.93
N VAL A 21 -12.83 4.80 -21.96
CA VAL A 21 -11.39 5.01 -21.84
C VAL A 21 -11.04 6.50 -21.85
N GLU A 22 -11.75 7.30 -22.65
CA GLU A 22 -11.55 8.75 -22.76
C GLU A 22 -11.94 9.48 -21.47
N HIS A 23 -12.99 9.01 -20.79
CA HIS A 23 -13.56 9.61 -19.58
C HIS A 23 -13.18 8.83 -18.31
N SER A 24 -11.93 8.37 -18.24
CA SER A 24 -11.43 7.49 -17.18
C SER A 24 -11.62 8.03 -15.75
N GLU A 25 -11.75 9.34 -15.58
CA GLU A 25 -11.98 10.03 -14.32
C GLU A 25 -13.33 9.74 -13.68
N PHE A 26 -14.33 9.30 -14.46
CA PHE A 26 -15.68 9.01 -13.96
C PHE A 26 -15.96 7.53 -13.71
N TYR A 27 -15.03 6.64 -14.07
CA TYR A 27 -15.23 5.19 -14.02
C TYR A 27 -14.21 4.47 -13.15
N HIS A 28 -14.58 3.29 -12.69
CA HIS A 28 -13.69 2.46 -11.89
C HIS A 28 -12.57 1.86 -12.74
N SER A 29 -11.36 1.76 -12.20
CA SER A 29 -10.16 1.31 -12.92
C SER A 29 -10.32 -0.08 -13.54
N ALA A 30 -11.04 -0.99 -12.89
CA ALA A 30 -11.33 -2.33 -13.43
C ALA A 30 -12.18 -2.29 -14.71
N LEU A 31 -13.13 -1.34 -14.83
CA LEU A 31 -13.96 -1.17 -16.02
C LEU A 31 -13.15 -0.59 -17.18
N ILE A 32 -12.27 0.37 -16.89
CA ILE A 32 -11.38 0.98 -17.88
C ILE A 32 -10.39 -0.07 -18.40
N MET A 33 -9.83 -0.90 -17.52
CA MET A 33 -8.92 -1.98 -17.92
C MET A 33 -9.62 -3.02 -18.81
N ALA A 34 -10.84 -3.42 -18.47
CA ALA A 34 -11.63 -4.36 -19.27
C ALA A 34 -12.01 -3.75 -20.64
N ALA A 35 -12.45 -2.49 -20.69
CA ALA A 35 -12.75 -1.79 -21.95
C ALA A 35 -11.49 -1.62 -22.83
N THR A 36 -10.35 -1.29 -22.22
CA THR A 36 -9.04 -1.18 -22.91
C THR A 36 -8.61 -2.53 -23.49
N GLN A 37 -8.82 -3.62 -22.75
CA GLN A 37 -8.48 -4.97 -23.19
C GLN A 37 -9.38 -5.44 -24.35
N GLU A 38 -10.66 -5.09 -24.33
CA GLU A 38 -11.60 -5.42 -25.40
C GLU A 38 -11.34 -4.58 -26.67
N LEU A 39 -11.03 -3.29 -26.55
CA LEU A 39 -10.62 -2.47 -27.71
C LEU A 39 -9.33 -2.99 -28.37
N ARG A 40 -8.37 -3.46 -27.58
CA ARG A 40 -7.15 -4.11 -28.11
C ARG A 40 -7.45 -5.45 -28.78
N ARG A 41 -8.37 -6.24 -28.21
CA ARG A 41 -8.83 -7.51 -28.82
C ARG A 41 -9.51 -7.28 -30.16
N ARG A 42 -10.21 -6.14 -30.33
CA ARG A 42 -10.85 -5.71 -31.58
C ARG A 42 -9.91 -4.99 -32.56
N GLY A 43 -8.63 -4.82 -32.21
CA GLY A 43 -7.64 -4.17 -33.08
C GLY A 43 -7.81 -2.66 -33.24
N ILE A 44 -8.57 -2.02 -32.34
CA ILE A 44 -8.87 -0.58 -32.41
C ILE A 44 -7.76 0.18 -31.69
N SER A 45 -7.08 1.06 -32.42
CA SER A 45 -6.06 1.95 -31.86
C SER A 45 -6.71 2.92 -30.88
N LEU A 46 -6.30 2.85 -29.62
CA LEU A 46 -6.69 3.81 -28.59
C LEU A 46 -6.06 5.17 -28.89
N PRO A 47 -6.75 6.28 -28.58
CA PRO A 47 -6.10 7.59 -28.61
C PRO A 47 -4.94 7.55 -27.61
N THR A 48 -3.72 7.67 -28.14
CA THR A 48 -2.52 7.93 -27.35
C THR A 48 -2.76 9.23 -26.61
N SER A 49 -2.97 9.15 -25.30
CA SER A 49 -2.88 10.32 -24.42
C SER A 49 -1.57 11.04 -24.76
N PRO A 50 -1.58 12.34 -25.08
CA PRO A 50 -0.36 13.03 -25.45
C PRO A 50 0.64 12.87 -24.32
N ALA A 51 1.80 12.31 -24.65
CA ALA A 51 2.91 12.22 -23.71
C ALA A 51 3.13 13.62 -23.12
N PRO A 52 3.35 13.76 -21.80
CA PRO A 52 3.77 15.04 -21.25
C PRO A 52 4.99 15.50 -22.04
N SER A 53 4.91 16.70 -22.60
CA SER A 53 5.99 17.33 -23.33
C SER A 53 7.24 17.30 -22.46
N SER A 54 8.21 16.48 -22.85
CA SER A 54 9.55 16.54 -22.26
C SER A 54 10.08 17.94 -22.53
N PRO A 55 10.51 18.70 -21.51
CA PRO A 55 11.21 19.95 -21.75
C PRO A 55 12.45 19.66 -22.60
N ALA A 56 12.68 20.49 -23.60
CA ALA A 56 13.83 20.39 -24.49
C ALA A 56 15.13 20.26 -23.67
N PRO A 57 16.03 19.33 -23.99
CA PRO A 57 17.33 19.29 -23.35
C PRO A 57 18.08 20.57 -23.71
N LEU A 58 18.50 21.31 -22.67
CA LEU A 58 19.50 22.36 -22.82
C LEU A 58 20.78 21.73 -23.34
N ALA A 59 21.33 22.31 -24.41
CA ALA A 59 22.64 21.95 -24.91
C ALA A 59 23.69 22.24 -23.84
N TYR A 60 24.19 21.17 -23.21
CA TYR A 60 25.47 21.20 -22.52
C TYR A 60 26.49 20.57 -23.47
N ASP A 61 27.43 21.40 -23.94
CA ASP A 61 28.70 20.91 -24.47
C ASP A 61 29.36 20.05 -23.38
N TYR A 62 29.47 18.76 -23.65
CA TYR A 62 30.31 17.86 -22.88
C TYR A 62 31.29 17.23 -23.85
N GLU A 63 32.57 17.52 -23.64
CA GLU A 63 33.69 16.94 -24.38
C GLU A 63 33.62 15.40 -24.29
N GLU A 64 33.69 14.74 -25.45
CA GLU A 64 33.76 13.28 -25.56
C GLU A 64 35.11 12.77 -25.04
N GLU A 65 35.10 12.13 -23.87
CA GLU A 65 36.16 11.20 -23.48
C GLU A 65 36.01 9.83 -24.18
N ALA A 66 37.15 9.28 -24.61
CA ALA A 66 37.31 8.17 -25.54
C ALA A 66 36.56 6.85 -25.16
N PRO A 67 36.20 6.02 -26.16
CA PRO A 67 35.33 4.86 -25.95
C PRO A 67 36.00 3.70 -25.19
N ALA A 68 35.45 3.40 -24.02
CA ALA A 68 35.82 2.23 -23.21
C ALA A 68 35.38 0.90 -23.86
N ALA A 69 36.30 -0.08 -23.85
CA ALA A 69 36.26 -1.37 -24.55
C ALA A 69 35.11 -2.35 -24.17
N TRP A 70 34.21 -1.98 -23.26
CA TRP A 70 33.13 -2.85 -22.77
C TRP A 70 31.98 -3.03 -23.78
N ARG A 71 31.86 -2.13 -24.77
CA ARG A 71 30.80 -2.14 -25.79
C ARG A 71 30.87 -3.31 -26.78
N ARG A 72 31.98 -4.07 -26.81
CA ARG A 72 32.17 -5.21 -27.72
C ARG A 72 31.41 -6.49 -27.32
N TRP A 73 30.90 -6.57 -26.09
CA TRP A 73 30.25 -7.79 -25.57
C TRP A 73 28.71 -7.71 -25.51
N LEU A 74 28.12 -6.55 -25.78
CA LEU A 74 26.66 -6.35 -25.83
C LEU A 74 25.90 -7.28 -26.80
N PRO A 75 26.39 -7.62 -28.01
CA PRO A 75 25.61 -8.47 -28.92
C PRO A 75 25.56 -9.94 -28.46
N LEU A 76 26.51 -10.40 -27.64
CA LEU A 76 26.54 -11.78 -27.15
C LEU A 76 25.52 -12.01 -26.02
N ALA A 77 25.29 -10.99 -25.18
CA ALA A 77 24.32 -11.05 -24.08
C ALA A 77 22.87 -11.09 -24.58
N PHE A 78 22.56 -10.42 -25.70
CA PHE A 78 21.22 -10.43 -26.30
C PHE A 78 20.84 -11.79 -26.91
N GLY A 79 21.82 -12.53 -27.45
CA GLY A 79 21.59 -13.84 -28.06
C GLY A 79 21.14 -14.92 -27.06
N LEU A 80 21.66 -14.90 -25.83
CA LEU A 80 21.32 -15.87 -24.78
C LEU A 80 19.91 -15.65 -24.19
N VAL A 81 19.46 -14.39 -24.10
CA VAL A 81 18.12 -14.06 -23.57
C VAL A 81 17.01 -14.50 -24.54
N LEU A 82 17.23 -14.38 -25.85
CA LEU A 82 16.26 -14.79 -26.87
C LEU A 82 16.09 -16.33 -26.94
N LEU A 83 17.16 -17.10 -26.76
CA LEU A 83 17.11 -18.56 -26.76
C LEU A 83 16.40 -19.13 -25.52
N GLY A 84 16.57 -18.49 -24.35
CA GLY A 84 15.85 -18.85 -23.13
C GLY A 84 14.33 -18.62 -23.21
N PHE A 85 13.90 -17.53 -23.86
CA PHE A 85 12.49 -17.19 -23.99
C PHE A 85 11.74 -18.11 -24.97
N ALA A 86 12.41 -18.54 -26.05
CA ALA A 86 11.85 -19.49 -27.01
C ALA A 86 11.67 -20.90 -26.41
N GLY A 87 12.64 -21.35 -25.60
CA GLY A 87 12.54 -22.64 -24.89
C GLY A 87 11.38 -22.70 -23.90
N TRP A 88 11.13 -21.61 -23.16
CA TRP A 88 10.03 -21.57 -22.18
C TRP A 88 8.62 -21.61 -22.81
N LEU A 89 8.46 -21.11 -24.03
CA LEU A 89 7.19 -21.17 -24.77
C LEU A 89 6.86 -22.58 -25.28
N ILE A 90 7.87 -23.38 -25.63
CA ILE A 90 7.70 -24.73 -26.18
C ILE A 90 7.38 -25.74 -25.07
N LEU A 91 7.83 -25.51 -23.84
CA LEU A 91 7.63 -26.41 -22.69
C LEU A 91 6.35 -26.14 -21.87
N ARG A 92 5.40 -25.34 -22.35
CA ARG A 92 4.12 -25.16 -21.65
C ARG A 92 3.26 -26.43 -21.71
N PRO A 93 2.87 -27.04 -20.57
CA PRO A 93 1.97 -28.19 -20.59
C PRO A 93 0.57 -27.76 -21.05
N LYS A 94 0.05 -28.44 -22.08
CA LYS A 94 -1.33 -28.26 -22.56
C LYS A 94 -2.30 -28.83 -21.52
N GLN A 95 -3.09 -27.96 -20.89
CA GLN A 95 -4.22 -28.39 -20.06
C GLN A 95 -5.40 -28.78 -20.96
N ASN A 96 -5.86 -30.03 -20.84
CA ASN A 96 -7.03 -30.55 -21.54
C ASN A 96 -8.31 -29.95 -20.95
N ALA A 97 -9.15 -29.39 -21.83
CA ALA A 97 -10.45 -28.81 -21.46
C ALA A 97 -11.48 -29.92 -21.17
N VAL A 98 -12.08 -29.89 -19.97
CA VAL A 98 -13.24 -30.71 -19.61
C VAL A 98 -14.51 -29.91 -19.87
N SER A 99 -15.42 -30.47 -20.67
CA SER A 99 -16.70 -29.86 -21.02
C SER A 99 -17.71 -30.01 -19.88
N ALA A 100 -18.28 -28.90 -19.39
CA ALA A 100 -19.30 -28.88 -18.34
C ALA A 100 -20.66 -28.44 -18.91
N LYS A 101 -21.69 -29.25 -18.64
CA LYS A 101 -23.09 -29.05 -19.04
C LYS A 101 -23.70 -27.83 -18.31
N PRO A 102 -24.51 -26.98 -18.99
CA PRO A 102 -24.95 -25.71 -18.40
C PRO A 102 -26.07 -25.90 -17.37
N ALA A 103 -25.89 -25.30 -16.19
CA ALA A 103 -26.93 -25.13 -15.17
C ALA A 103 -27.70 -23.82 -15.41
N ALA A 104 -29.00 -23.85 -15.18
CA ALA A 104 -29.92 -22.75 -15.47
C ALA A 104 -29.57 -21.46 -14.69
N THR A 105 -29.55 -20.35 -15.41
CA THR A 105 -29.14 -19.00 -14.99
C THR A 105 -30.22 -18.30 -14.16
N ALA A 106 -29.92 -17.97 -12.90
CA ALA A 106 -30.70 -17.00 -12.14
C ALA A 106 -30.26 -15.55 -12.51
N PRO A 107 -31.17 -14.56 -12.48
CA PRO A 107 -30.92 -13.20 -12.97
C PRO A 107 -29.94 -12.39 -12.09
N LEU A 108 -29.17 -11.51 -12.74
CA LEU A 108 -28.20 -10.60 -12.10
C LEU A 108 -28.93 -9.51 -11.30
N VAL A 109 -28.70 -9.45 -9.99
CA VAL A 109 -29.21 -8.39 -9.11
C VAL A 109 -28.06 -7.45 -8.76
N LEU A 110 -28.29 -6.14 -8.87
CA LEU A 110 -27.36 -5.12 -8.38
C LEU A 110 -27.34 -5.20 -6.84
N GLU A 111 -26.32 -5.84 -6.29
CA GLU A 111 -26.11 -5.85 -4.84
C GLU A 111 -25.48 -4.53 -4.39
N ALA A 112 -26.17 -3.84 -3.49
CA ALA A 112 -25.61 -2.68 -2.82
C ALA A 112 -24.39 -3.12 -2.00
N VAL A 113 -23.18 -2.80 -2.50
CA VAL A 113 -21.94 -3.07 -1.76
C VAL A 113 -21.95 -2.21 -0.50
N LYS A 114 -21.99 -2.87 0.66
CA LYS A 114 -21.95 -2.20 1.97
C LYS A 114 -20.66 -1.38 2.07
N THR A 115 -20.78 -0.07 1.98
CA THR A 115 -19.66 0.85 2.16
C THR A 115 -19.41 1.05 3.65
N GLN A 116 -18.39 0.40 4.18
CA GLN A 116 -17.95 0.67 5.54
C GLN A 116 -17.02 1.88 5.50
N ARG A 117 -17.46 3.06 5.96
CA ARG A 117 -16.63 4.27 6.00
C ARG A 117 -15.57 4.13 7.10
N LEU A 118 -14.37 4.65 6.85
CA LEU A 118 -13.33 4.75 7.87
C LEU A 118 -13.81 5.70 9.01
N PRO A 119 -13.76 5.27 10.29
CA PRO A 119 -14.19 6.11 11.39
C PRO A 119 -13.39 7.41 11.49
N ASP A 120 -14.00 8.43 12.09
CA ASP A 120 -13.26 9.62 12.51
C ASP A 120 -12.47 9.30 13.80
N PHE A 121 -11.17 9.56 13.78
CA PHE A 121 -10.24 9.30 14.88
C PHE A 121 -9.74 10.58 15.56
N GLU A 122 -10.23 11.77 15.19
CA GLU A 122 -9.70 13.05 15.70
C GLU A 122 -9.86 13.20 17.21
N ALA A 123 -11.03 12.87 17.78
CA ALA A 123 -11.27 12.97 19.22
C ALA A 123 -10.33 12.05 20.02
N LYS A 124 -10.19 10.78 19.59
CA LYS A 124 -9.29 9.81 20.20
C LYS A 124 -7.82 10.25 20.09
N THR A 125 -7.44 10.73 18.91
CA THR A 125 -6.08 11.24 18.66
C THR A 125 -5.76 12.42 19.57
N LYS A 126 -6.69 13.36 19.75
CA LYS A 126 -6.50 14.52 20.64
C LYS A 126 -6.23 14.08 22.08
N ALA A 127 -6.97 13.09 22.58
CA ALA A 127 -6.73 12.52 23.91
C ALA A 127 -5.35 11.88 24.01
N GLN A 128 -4.97 11.05 23.03
CA GLN A 128 -3.66 10.38 23.00
C GLN A 128 -2.48 11.37 22.93
N VAL A 129 -2.60 12.44 22.14
CA VAL A 129 -1.59 13.50 22.07
C VAL A 129 -1.43 14.20 23.42
N GLN A 130 -2.52 14.41 24.15
CA GLN A 130 -2.47 14.97 25.49
C GLN A 130 -1.82 14.02 26.50
N GLU A 131 -2.12 12.72 26.44
CA GLU A 131 -1.44 11.69 27.25
C GLU A 131 0.08 11.75 27.01
N VAL A 132 0.52 11.73 25.75
CA VAL A 132 1.95 11.78 25.42
C VAL A 132 2.61 13.09 25.84
N ARG A 133 1.90 14.23 25.77
CA ARG A 133 2.40 15.50 26.30
C ARG A 133 2.70 15.40 27.80
N GLN A 134 1.84 14.75 28.57
CA GLN A 134 2.01 14.62 30.03
C GLN A 134 3.21 13.74 30.40
N GLN A 135 3.64 12.84 29.51
CA GLN A 135 4.80 11.98 29.70
C GLN A 135 6.14 12.70 29.45
N LEU A 136 6.14 13.94 28.96
CA LEU A 136 7.36 14.70 28.77
C LEU A 136 7.88 15.29 30.10
N PRO A 137 9.22 15.35 30.30
CA PRO A 137 9.83 16.05 31.42
C PRO A 137 9.30 17.49 31.54
N ALA A 138 9.24 18.02 32.77
CA ALA A 138 8.76 19.38 33.00
C ALA A 138 9.58 20.44 32.25
N THR A 139 10.90 20.22 32.13
CA THR A 139 11.83 21.04 31.35
C THR A 139 11.44 21.10 29.88
N ASP A 140 11.15 19.95 29.27
CA ASP A 140 10.79 19.86 27.86
C ASP A 140 9.41 20.46 27.61
N ARG A 141 8.46 20.25 28.53
CA ARG A 141 7.11 20.82 28.48
C ARG A 141 7.10 22.35 28.54
N ALA A 142 8.10 22.97 29.16
CA ALA A 142 8.23 24.41 29.24
C ALA A 142 8.62 25.04 27.89
N ASP A 143 9.36 24.30 27.04
CA ASP A 143 9.66 24.72 25.68
C ASP A 143 8.44 24.49 24.77
N THR A 144 7.61 25.51 24.65
CA THR A 144 6.39 25.49 23.85
C THR A 144 6.64 25.31 22.35
N THR A 145 7.83 25.66 21.86
CA THR A 145 8.18 25.58 20.44
C THR A 145 8.54 24.16 20.06
N ALA A 146 9.50 23.55 20.76
CA ALA A 146 9.89 22.16 20.53
C ALA A 146 8.72 21.21 20.87
N THR A 147 8.04 21.44 22.00
CA THR A 147 6.84 20.68 22.36
C THR A 147 5.76 20.82 21.28
N GLY A 148 5.51 22.02 20.76
CA GLY A 148 4.53 22.22 19.68
C GLY A 148 4.85 21.44 18.40
N ARG A 149 6.12 21.42 17.98
CA ARG A 149 6.59 20.62 16.85
C ARG A 149 6.40 19.12 17.10
N TYR A 150 6.80 18.66 18.27
CA TYR A 150 6.64 17.27 18.68
C TYR A 150 5.17 16.83 18.71
N LEU A 151 4.26 17.62 19.29
CA LEU A 151 2.84 17.25 19.37
C LEU A 151 2.16 17.23 18.00
N ARG A 152 2.60 18.07 17.04
CA ARG A 152 2.14 17.96 15.64
C ARG A 152 2.56 16.64 15.00
N MET A 153 3.78 16.18 15.27
CA MET A 153 4.26 14.88 14.81
C MET A 153 3.52 13.73 15.50
N ALA A 154 3.32 13.82 16.82
CA ALA A 154 2.53 12.86 17.58
C ALA A 154 1.09 12.75 17.05
N ARG A 155 0.44 13.87 16.67
CA ARG A 155 -0.89 13.86 16.05
C ARG A 155 -0.89 13.10 14.72
N ARG A 156 0.10 13.35 13.85
CA ARG A 156 0.24 12.63 12.57
C ARG A 156 0.40 11.13 12.81
N TYR A 157 1.25 10.76 13.77
CA TYR A 157 1.46 9.38 14.19
C TYR A 157 0.15 8.74 14.67
N PHE A 158 -0.54 9.32 15.65
CA PHE A 158 -1.73 8.69 16.24
C PHE A 158 -2.91 8.59 15.26
N LEU A 159 -3.07 9.54 14.32
CA LEU A 159 -4.07 9.38 13.27
C LEU A 159 -3.75 8.17 12.37
N ALA A 160 -2.50 8.03 11.93
CA ALA A 160 -2.07 6.90 11.12
C ALA A 160 -2.17 5.57 11.90
N GLU A 161 -1.76 5.56 13.16
CA GLU A 161 -1.81 4.39 14.04
C GLU A 161 -3.25 3.94 14.31
N ASN A 162 -4.16 4.86 14.64
CA ASN A 162 -5.57 4.53 14.88
C ASN A 162 -6.25 3.96 13.63
N GLN A 163 -5.99 4.54 12.46
CA GLN A 163 -6.50 4.02 11.18
C GLN A 163 -5.91 2.63 10.87
N SER A 164 -4.61 2.45 11.05
CA SER A 164 -3.94 1.17 10.81
C SER A 164 -4.43 0.08 11.77
N ALA A 165 -4.63 0.41 13.04
CA ALA A 165 -5.16 -0.51 14.05
C ALA A 165 -6.61 -0.91 13.75
N TYR A 166 -7.44 0.02 13.27
CA TYR A 166 -8.80 -0.29 12.84
C TYR A 166 -8.83 -1.24 11.64
N LEU A 167 -8.03 -0.99 10.61
CA LEU A 167 -7.92 -1.89 9.46
C LEU A 167 -7.39 -3.27 9.86
N THR A 168 -6.47 -3.31 10.83
CA THR A 168 -5.99 -4.58 11.40
C THR A 168 -7.11 -5.34 12.12
N GLN A 169 -8.03 -4.64 12.81
CA GLN A 169 -9.20 -5.29 13.42
C GLN A 169 -10.18 -5.82 12.37
N ILE A 170 -10.40 -5.08 11.27
CA ILE A 170 -11.21 -5.59 10.15
C ILE A 170 -10.58 -6.86 9.56
N ALA A 171 -9.27 -6.84 9.34
CA ALA A 171 -8.52 -7.99 8.84
C ALA A 171 -8.59 -9.22 9.76
N LYS A 172 -8.69 -9.01 11.09
CA LYS A 172 -8.87 -10.08 12.08
C LYS A 172 -10.27 -10.67 12.07
N GLY A 173 -11.29 -9.86 11.81
CA GLY A 173 -12.70 -10.25 11.90
C GLY A 173 -13.31 -10.76 10.60
N ASP A 174 -12.51 -11.04 9.56
CA ASP A 174 -12.95 -11.42 8.21
C ASP A 174 -14.09 -10.54 7.64
N SER A 175 -14.08 -9.26 8.03
CA SER A 175 -15.16 -8.30 7.74
C SER A 175 -14.72 -7.29 6.68
N ALA A 176 -13.74 -7.65 5.85
CA ALA A 176 -13.18 -6.74 4.86
C ALA A 176 -14.15 -6.55 3.69
N ALA A 177 -14.76 -5.37 3.63
CA ALA A 177 -15.59 -4.95 2.51
C ALA A 177 -14.76 -4.62 1.27
N GLY A 178 -15.42 -4.49 0.12
CA GLY A 178 -14.79 -4.10 -1.16
C GLY A 178 -13.99 -2.79 -1.11
N THR A 179 -14.28 -1.90 -0.17
CA THR A 179 -13.57 -0.63 0.04
C THR A 179 -12.26 -0.77 0.83
N PHE A 180 -11.97 -1.94 1.38
CA PHE A 180 -10.82 -2.17 2.26
C PHE A 180 -9.47 -1.83 1.59
N PRO A 181 -9.17 -2.22 0.34
CA PRO A 181 -7.90 -1.86 -0.32
C PRO A 181 -7.70 -0.34 -0.45
N SER A 182 -8.77 0.41 -0.77
CA SER A 182 -8.68 1.87 -0.88
C SER A 182 -8.44 2.53 0.48
N GLN A 183 -9.00 1.97 1.56
CA GLN A 183 -8.73 2.45 2.92
C GLN A 183 -7.30 2.17 3.38
N VAL A 184 -6.76 1.03 2.96
CA VAL A 184 -5.35 0.69 3.16
C VAL A 184 -4.47 1.73 2.46
N ASP A 185 -4.77 2.10 1.22
CA ASP A 185 -4.00 3.10 0.47
C ASP A 185 -4.03 4.49 1.13
N LEU A 186 -5.21 4.95 1.57
CA LEU A 186 -5.35 6.20 2.32
C LEU A 186 -4.54 6.19 3.63
N THR A 187 -4.49 5.05 4.30
CA THR A 187 -3.74 4.90 5.55
C THR A 187 -2.23 4.87 5.28
N LEU A 188 -1.78 4.18 4.22
CA LEU A 188 -0.39 4.17 3.77
C LEU A 188 0.09 5.58 3.39
N GLU A 189 -0.75 6.37 2.73
CA GLU A 189 -0.45 7.76 2.43
C GLU A 189 -0.23 8.58 3.71
N ARG A 190 -1.11 8.42 4.71
CA ARG A 190 -0.97 9.11 6.00
C ARG A 190 0.30 8.71 6.75
N ILE A 191 0.68 7.44 6.71
CA ILE A 191 1.97 6.97 7.22
C ILE A 191 3.11 7.68 6.49
N SER A 192 3.04 7.78 5.16
CA SER A 192 4.06 8.45 4.35
C SER A 192 4.25 9.92 4.74
N TRP A 193 3.17 10.64 5.10
CA TRP A 193 3.26 12.03 5.55
C TRP A 193 4.03 12.16 6.87
N PHE A 194 3.85 11.23 7.81
CA PHE A 194 4.67 11.20 9.02
C PHE A 194 6.15 10.96 8.67
N MET A 195 6.43 9.95 7.84
CA MET A 195 7.81 9.60 7.46
C MET A 195 8.52 10.76 6.75
N LYS A 196 7.85 11.40 5.79
CA LYS A 196 8.36 12.59 5.09
C LYS A 196 8.63 13.73 6.06
N ALA A 197 7.72 13.97 7.01
CA ALA A 197 7.91 15.02 8.00
C ALA A 197 9.08 14.74 8.96
N LYS A 198 9.27 13.48 9.38
CA LYS A 198 10.38 13.08 10.26
C LYS A 198 11.75 13.20 9.58
N ALA A 199 11.81 13.14 8.25
CA ALA A 199 13.05 13.32 7.50
C ALA A 199 13.65 14.74 7.64
N TYR A 200 12.83 15.74 7.99
CA TYR A 200 13.31 17.09 8.28
C TYR A 200 13.78 17.21 9.73
N ASN A 201 14.85 17.98 9.95
CA ASN A 201 15.32 18.30 11.29
C ASN A 201 14.28 19.12 12.06
N GLN A 202 13.67 18.50 13.06
CA GLN A 202 12.62 19.11 13.87
C GLN A 202 13.17 19.98 15.01
N HIS A 203 14.49 20.01 15.22
CA HIS A 203 15.15 20.74 16.32
C HIS A 203 14.44 20.49 17.65
N LEU A 204 14.36 19.22 18.04
CA LEU A 204 13.71 18.76 19.26
C LEU A 204 14.76 18.38 20.30
N HIS A 205 14.35 18.40 21.57
CA HIS A 205 15.15 17.86 22.65
C HIS A 205 15.32 16.33 22.49
N PRO A 206 16.40 15.73 23.02
CA PRO A 206 16.71 14.31 22.82
C PRO A 206 15.57 13.34 23.18
N VAL A 207 14.86 13.60 24.28
CA VAL A 207 13.72 12.76 24.72
C VAL A 207 12.58 12.74 23.69
N MET A 208 12.31 13.88 23.05
CA MET A 208 11.29 13.97 22.01
C MET A 208 11.74 13.28 20.72
N GLU A 209 13.02 13.35 20.35
CA GLU A 209 13.57 12.63 19.19
C GLU A 209 13.52 11.10 19.37
N GLU A 210 13.87 10.62 20.57
CA GLU A 210 13.78 9.20 20.92
C GLU A 210 12.33 8.70 20.78
N ARG A 211 11.38 9.45 21.34
CA ARG A 211 9.95 9.14 21.20
C ARG A 211 9.47 9.19 19.75
N LEU A 212 9.97 10.11 18.92
CA LEU A 212 9.65 10.11 17.48
C LEU A 212 10.23 8.90 16.76
N THR A 213 11.37 8.39 17.20
CA THR A 213 12.00 7.17 16.67
C THR A 213 11.14 5.95 16.98
N LEU A 214 10.60 5.85 18.21
CA LEU A 214 9.62 4.82 18.56
C LEU A 214 8.35 4.90 17.70
N MET A 215 7.82 6.11 17.49
CA MET A 215 6.67 6.32 16.59
C MET A 215 6.96 5.85 15.16
N GLN A 216 8.16 6.15 14.64
CA GLN A 216 8.60 5.67 13.33
C GLN A 216 8.65 4.15 13.28
N GLN A 217 9.23 3.49 14.28
CA GLN A 217 9.31 2.03 14.36
C GLN A 217 7.92 1.39 14.32
N ALA A 218 6.98 1.87 15.13
CA ALA A 218 5.61 1.38 15.12
C ALA A 218 4.93 1.55 13.74
N LEU A 219 5.13 2.69 13.08
CA LEU A 219 4.56 2.92 11.76
C LEU A 219 5.21 2.09 10.64
N VAL A 220 6.48 1.71 10.78
CA VAL A 220 7.11 0.74 9.86
C VAL A 220 6.40 -0.61 9.98
N LEU A 221 6.14 -1.09 11.20
CA LEU A 221 5.38 -2.33 11.43
C LEU A 221 3.97 -2.25 10.85
N ARG A 222 3.26 -1.13 11.06
CA ARG A 222 1.94 -0.89 10.47
C ARG A 222 1.99 -0.88 8.94
N ARG A 223 2.96 -0.18 8.35
CA ARG A 223 3.13 -0.08 6.90
C ARG A 223 3.32 -1.46 6.26
N ASN A 224 4.20 -2.28 6.84
CA ASN A 224 4.45 -3.63 6.33
C ASN A 224 3.19 -4.50 6.42
N SER A 225 2.47 -4.42 7.55
CA SER A 225 1.20 -5.14 7.73
C SER A 225 0.15 -4.73 6.71
N LEU A 226 0.00 -3.41 6.45
CA LEU A 226 -0.94 -2.87 5.47
C LEU A 226 -0.60 -3.29 4.03
N LEU A 227 0.68 -3.27 3.64
CA LEU A 227 1.11 -3.75 2.33
C LEU A 227 0.79 -5.24 2.15
N ASN A 228 1.01 -6.05 3.20
CA ASN A 228 0.64 -7.46 3.22
C ASN A 228 -0.87 -7.66 3.11
N PHE A 229 -1.69 -6.89 3.84
CA PHE A 229 -3.15 -6.93 3.72
C PHE A 229 -3.61 -6.66 2.29
N LYS A 230 -3.04 -5.64 1.63
CA LYS A 230 -3.38 -5.31 0.24
C LYS A 230 -3.08 -6.46 -0.71
N SER A 231 -1.89 -7.06 -0.60
CA SER A 231 -1.49 -8.21 -1.42
C SER A 231 -2.38 -9.44 -1.17
N ARG A 232 -2.68 -9.75 0.09
CA ARG A 232 -3.48 -10.91 0.50
C ARG A 232 -4.95 -10.78 0.12
N TYR A 233 -5.52 -9.58 0.26
CA TYR A 233 -6.88 -9.27 -0.20
C TYR A 233 -7.05 -9.60 -1.69
N GLY A 234 -6.14 -9.12 -2.53
CA GLY A 234 -6.20 -9.36 -3.99
C GLY A 234 -5.99 -10.82 -4.40
N SER A 235 -5.34 -11.62 -3.55
CA SER A 235 -5.07 -13.04 -3.79
C SER A 235 -6.03 -14.00 -3.07
N GLY A 236 -7.00 -13.48 -2.30
CA GLY A 236 -7.95 -14.30 -1.53
C GLY A 236 -7.31 -15.10 -0.38
N ASN A 237 -6.11 -14.70 0.05
CA ASN A 237 -5.39 -15.37 1.14
C ASN A 237 -5.85 -14.85 2.51
N PRO A 238 -5.72 -15.65 3.58
CA PRO A 238 -5.97 -15.19 4.93
C PRO A 238 -5.16 -13.93 5.25
N MET A 239 -5.85 -12.89 5.72
CA MET A 239 -5.24 -11.58 5.96
C MET A 239 -4.27 -11.58 7.13
N MET A 240 -4.48 -12.45 8.12
CA MET A 240 -3.66 -12.53 9.32
C MET A 240 -2.86 -13.83 9.33
N ASP A 241 -1.60 -13.72 9.70
CA ASP A 241 -0.72 -14.84 10.03
C ASP A 241 0.04 -14.55 11.33
N ARG A 242 0.98 -15.43 11.69
CA ARG A 242 1.78 -15.29 12.91
C ARG A 242 2.59 -13.99 12.93
N ASP A 243 3.22 -13.64 11.81
CA ASP A 243 4.11 -12.48 11.72
C ASP A 243 3.30 -11.18 11.78
N MET A 244 2.12 -11.15 11.17
CA MET A 244 1.21 -10.01 11.22
C MET A 244 0.58 -9.83 12.60
N ASN A 245 0.28 -10.92 13.30
CA ASN A 245 -0.14 -10.86 14.70
C ASN A 245 0.97 -10.32 15.60
N ARG A 246 2.22 -10.75 15.38
CA ARG A 246 3.38 -10.24 16.11
C ARG A 246 3.61 -8.76 15.83
N ALA A 247 3.58 -8.34 14.57
CA ALA A 247 3.74 -6.94 14.19
C ALA A 247 2.62 -6.04 14.77
N ASP A 248 1.37 -6.51 14.79
CA ASP A 248 0.27 -5.79 15.44
C ASP A 248 0.48 -5.66 16.94
N PHE A 249 0.92 -6.72 17.62
CA PHE A 249 1.26 -6.68 19.04
C PHE A 249 2.39 -5.68 19.32
N GLU A 250 3.52 -5.79 18.61
CA GLU A 250 4.67 -4.90 18.79
C GLU A 250 4.32 -3.43 18.53
N ALA A 251 3.52 -3.13 17.49
CA ALA A 251 3.08 -1.77 17.20
C ALA A 251 2.17 -1.21 18.31
N ARG A 252 1.25 -2.03 18.85
CA ARG A 252 0.38 -1.63 19.98
C ARG A 252 1.17 -1.38 21.24
N ASP A 253 2.14 -2.24 21.51
CA ASP A 253 3.01 -2.15 22.67
C ASP A 253 3.85 -0.86 22.66
N ILE A 254 4.47 -0.51 21.53
CA ILE A 254 5.13 0.78 21.35
C ILE A 254 4.14 1.95 21.55
N SER A 255 2.92 1.84 21.02
CA SER A 255 1.88 2.85 21.22
C SER A 255 1.48 3.01 22.70
N ASN A 256 1.50 1.93 23.47
CA ASN A 256 1.27 1.93 24.92
C ASN A 256 2.42 2.59 25.66
N GLU A 257 3.66 2.21 25.35
CA GLU A 257 4.89 2.77 25.92
C GLU A 257 4.94 4.30 25.73
N LEU A 258 4.66 4.78 24.52
CA LEU A 258 4.62 6.22 24.22
C LEU A 258 3.65 6.99 25.12
N ARG A 259 2.52 6.35 25.50
CA ARG A 259 1.48 6.90 26.37
C ARG A 259 1.74 6.67 27.86
N GLY A 260 2.86 6.03 28.22
CA GLY A 260 3.18 5.67 29.60
C GLY A 260 2.29 4.55 30.16
N LYS A 261 1.72 3.71 29.29
CA LYS A 261 0.96 2.52 29.70
C LYS A 261 1.91 1.34 29.81
N ALA A 262 1.62 0.41 30.74
CA ALA A 262 2.43 -0.77 30.95
C ALA A 262 2.56 -1.57 29.63
N SER A 263 3.78 -2.05 29.36
CA SER A 263 4.02 -2.97 28.25
C SER A 263 3.33 -4.29 28.52
N GLU A 264 2.72 -4.87 27.49
CA GLU A 264 2.12 -6.21 27.57
C GLU A 264 3.14 -7.32 27.27
N ARG A 265 4.42 -6.97 27.05
CA ARG A 265 5.48 -7.97 26.88
C ARG A 265 5.60 -8.77 28.18
N ALA A 266 5.53 -10.10 28.05
CA ALA A 266 5.90 -10.96 29.15
C ALA A 266 7.32 -10.56 29.61
N PRO A 267 7.55 -10.34 30.91
CA PRO A 267 8.90 -10.10 31.40
C PRO A 267 9.74 -11.29 30.96
N ILE A 268 10.84 -11.02 30.27
CA ILE A 268 11.82 -12.06 29.95
C ILE A 268 12.27 -12.60 31.30
N GLN A 269 11.79 -13.77 31.69
CA GLN A 269 12.32 -14.53 32.81
C GLN A 269 13.73 -14.95 32.40
N GLY A 270 14.69 -14.04 32.54
CA GLY A 270 16.09 -14.40 32.58
C GLY A 270 16.27 -15.22 33.84
N ASN A 271 16.56 -16.52 33.68
CA ASN A 271 17.08 -17.34 34.77
C ASN A 271 18.42 -16.73 35.19
N ILE A 272 18.39 -15.86 36.20
CA ILE A 272 19.59 -15.28 36.82
C ILE A 272 20.32 -16.31 37.70
N THR A 273 19.89 -17.57 37.70
CA THR A 273 20.46 -18.70 38.45
C THR A 273 21.50 -19.51 37.68
N GLU A 274 21.85 -19.13 36.44
CA GLU A 274 22.97 -19.71 35.68
C GLU A 274 24.11 -18.70 35.50
N LEU A 275 24.57 -18.11 36.62
CA LEU A 275 25.86 -17.41 36.73
C LEU A 275 26.63 -17.92 37.95
#